data_AF-A0A2H5ZMF0-F1
#
_entry.id   AF-A0A2H5ZMF0-F1
#
_cell.length_a   1.000
_cell.length_b   1.000
_cell.length_c   1.000
_cell.angle_alpha   90.00
_cell.angle_beta   90.00
_cell.angle_gamma   90.00
#
_symmetry.space_group_name_H-M   'P 1'
#
loop_
_entity.id
_entity.type
_entity.pdbx_description
1 polymer ?
#
loop_
_entity_poly.entity_id
_entity_poly.type
_entity_poly.pdbx_seq_one_letter_code
_entity_poly.pdbx_strand_id
1 'polypeptide(L)' 'MILCLCTGLTDRCVARRVALGLTDPAALMRETHAGRCSPACRTELIRVIREYAALPGRKTTLASGTEIKHLLDRRTAEP' A
#
# COMPACT_ATOMS: atom_id res chain seq x y z
N MET A 1 10.13 7.15 2.47
CA MET A 1 9.75 7.65 3.81
C MET A 1 8.90 6.60 4.52
N ILE A 2 9.03 6.45 5.85
CA ILE A 2 8.14 5.60 6.66
C ILE A 2 6.89 6.41 7.01
N LEU A 3 5.71 5.84 6.74
CA LEU A 3 4.39 6.44 6.98
C LEU A 3 3.74 5.94 8.27
N CYS A 4 3.91 4.67 8.65
CA CYS A 4 3.67 4.21 10.02
C CYS A 4 4.90 3.55 10.61
N LEU A 5 5.39 4.09 11.72
CA LEU A 5 6.47 3.47 12.50
C LEU A 5 6.04 2.10 13.06
N CYS A 6 4.75 1.96 13.42
CA CYS A 6 4.20 0.76 14.02
C CYS A 6 4.24 -0.51 13.17
N THR A 7 4.05 -0.35 11.86
CA THR A 7 3.99 -1.44 10.90
C THR A 7 5.16 -1.40 9.93
N GLY A 8 6.04 -0.41 10.08
CA GLY A 8 7.08 -0.10 9.10
C GLY A 8 6.52 0.27 7.72
N LEU A 9 5.23 0.62 7.61
CA LEU A 9 4.61 0.91 6.32
C LEU A 9 5.30 2.11 5.69
N THR A 10 5.85 1.92 4.49
CA THR A 10 6.53 2.98 3.75
C THR A 10 5.68 3.55 2.63
N ASP A 11 6.02 4.76 2.22
CA ASP A 11 5.49 5.42 1.04
C ASP A 11 5.57 4.56 -0.24
N ARG A 12 6.71 3.89 -0.46
CA ARG A 12 6.88 2.97 -1.61
C ARG A 12 5.90 1.80 -1.58
N CYS A 13 5.62 1.26 -0.39
CA CYS A 13 4.64 0.19 -0.23
C CYS A 13 3.22 0.64 -0.57
N VAL A 14 2.88 1.90 -0.24
CA VAL A 14 1.59 2.50 -0.58
C VAL A 14 1.50 2.76 -2.09
N ALA A 15 2.53 3.35 -2.69
CA ALA A 15 2.59 3.59 -4.13
C ALA A 15 2.41 2.30 -4.94
N ARG A 16 3.06 1.20 -4.52
CA ARG A 16 2.90 -0.12 -5.16
C ARG A 16 1.45 -0.61 -5.07
N ARG A 17 0.80 -0.51 -3.91
CA ARG A 17 -0.59 -0.94 -3.72
C ARG A 17 -1.58 -0.12 -4.53
N VAL A 18 -1.39 1.20 -4.57
CA VAL A 18 -2.21 2.09 -5.40
C VAL A 18 -2.04 1.77 -6.88
N ALA A 19 -0.82 1.47 -7.34
CA ALA A 19 -0.56 1.01 -8.71
C ALA A 19 -1.26 -0.33 -9.04
N LEU A 20 -1.50 -1.18 -8.04
CA LEU A 20 -2.29 -2.42 -8.17
C LEU A 20 -3.81 -2.18 -8.09
N GLY A 21 -4.26 -0.93 -8.01
CA GLY A 21 -5.67 -0.55 -7.96
C GLY A 21 -6.23 -0.41 -6.54
N LEU A 22 -5.42 -0.58 -5.49
CA LEU A 22 -5.86 -0.39 -4.11
C LEU A 22 -5.84 1.11 -3.74
N THR A 23 -6.88 1.82 -4.18
CA THR A 23 -7.04 3.27 -3.98
C THR A 23 -7.90 3.63 -2.77
N ASP A 24 -8.60 2.67 -2.16
CA ASP A 24 -9.38 2.88 -0.95
C ASP A 24 -8.47 2.87 0.30
N PRO A 25 -8.37 3.98 1.05
CA PRO A 25 -7.59 4.03 2.29
C PRO A 25 -8.03 3.00 3.33
N ALA A 26 -9.34 2.70 3.42
CA ALA A 26 -9.84 1.74 4.40
C ALA A 26 -9.42 0.31 4.07
N ALA A 27 -9.44 -0.08 2.79
CA ALA A 27 -8.89 -1.35 2.33
C ALA A 27 -7.39 -1.48 2.61
N LEU A 28 -6.60 -0.44 2.32
CA LEU A 28 -5.15 -0.46 2.56
C LEU A 28 -4.80 -0.53 4.06
N MET A 29 -5.54 0.19 4.91
CA MET A 29 -5.39 0.09 6.37
C MET A 29 -5.74 -1.30 6.91
N ARG A 30 -6.75 -1.97 6.34
CA ARG A 30 -7.09 -3.34 6.72
C ARG A 30 -6.00 -4.34 6.35
N GLU A 31 -5.41 -4.20 5.16
CA GLU A 31 -4.35 -5.08 4.68
C GLU A 31 -3.02 -4.87 5.41
N THR A 32 -2.67 -3.61 5.69
CA THR A 32 -1.35 -3.25 6.25
C THR A 32 -1.34 -3.08 7.76
N HIS A 33 -2.53 -3.11 8.40
CA HIS A 33 -2.76 -2.78 9.81
C HIS A 33 -2.25 -1.38 10.23
N ALA A 34 -1.87 -0.53 9.27
CA ALA A 34 -1.44 0.84 9.53
C ALA A 34 -2.60 1.71 10.02
N GLY A 35 -2.28 2.74 10.82
CA GLY A 35 -3.30 3.66 11.37
C GLY A 35 -3.94 3.21 12.69
N ARG A 36 -3.56 2.03 13.23
CA ARG A 36 -4.06 1.54 14.53
C ARG A 36 -3.33 2.12 15.74
N CYS A 37 -2.03 2.37 15.61
CA CYS A 37 -1.21 2.85 16.73
C CYS A 37 -1.30 4.36 16.96
N SER A 38 -1.63 5.13 15.92
CA SER A 38 -1.51 6.59 15.94
C SER A 38 -2.45 7.21 14.90
N PRO A 39 -3.19 8.27 15.27
CA PRO A 39 -3.99 9.01 14.31
C PRO A 39 -3.13 9.75 13.28
N ALA A 40 -1.88 10.11 13.60
CA ALA A 40 -1.00 10.83 12.69
C ALA A 40 -0.65 10.00 11.44
N CYS A 41 -0.30 8.72 11.61
CA CYS A 41 0.00 7.84 10.48
C CYS A 41 -1.25 7.53 9.65
N ARG A 42 -2.44 7.50 10.28
CA ARG A 42 -3.72 7.35 9.56
C ARG A 42 -3.98 8.54 8.65
N THR A 43 -3.83 9.77 9.16
CA THR A 43 -4.02 11.00 8.38
C THR A 43 -3.04 11.06 7.22
N GLU A 44 -1.76 10.78 7.47
CA GLU A 44 -0.73 10.82 6.44
C GLU A 44 -0.94 9.74 5.37
N LEU A 45 -1.35 8.54 5.76
CA LEU A 45 -1.67 7.47 4.83
C LEU A 45 -2.82 7.85 3.87
N ILE A 46 -3.89 8.46 4.40
CA ILE A 46 -5.02 8.94 3.57
C ILE A 46 -4.55 10.00 2.58
N ARG A 47 -3.70 10.94 3.02
CA ARG A 47 -3.12 12.00 2.17
C ARG A 47 -2.35 11.39 1.00
N VAL A 48 -1.39 10.50 1.30
CA VAL A 48 -0.52 9.87 0.31
C VAL A 48 -1.30 9.00 -0.69
N ILE A 49 -2.31 8.25 -0.22
CA ILE A 49 -3.15 7.44 -1.11
C ILE A 49 -3.91 8.32 -2.10
N ARG A 50 -4.48 9.43 -1.63
CA ARG A 50 -5.21 10.38 -2.51
C ARG A 50 -4.28 11.03 -3.53
N GLU A 51 -3.07 11.42 -3.12
CA GLU A 51 -2.06 11.96 -4.02
C GLU A 51 -1.71 10.95 -5.12
N TYR A 52 -1.48 9.68 -4.77
CA TYR A 52 -1.18 8.65 -5.75
C TYR A 52 -2.35 8.28 -6.65
N ALA A 53 -3.58 8.28 -6.12
CA ALA A 53 -4.78 8.02 -6.90
C ALA A 53 -5.10 9.16 -7.88
N ALA A 54 -4.72 10.40 -7.54
CA ALA A 54 -4.98 11.59 -8.36
C ALA A 54 -3.98 11.77 -9.51
N LEU A 55 -2.87 11.02 -9.58
CA LEU A 55 -1.88 11.14 -10.65
C LEU A 55 -2.36 10.44 -11.94
N PRO A 56 -2.77 11.19 -12.99
CA PRO A 56 -3.14 10.59 -14.26
C PRO A 56 -1.88 10.03 -14.92
N GLY A 57 -1.85 8.73 -15.18
CA GLY A 57 -0.74 8.06 -15.86
C GLY A 57 0.11 7.11 -15.00
N ARG A 58 -0.13 7.01 -13.69
CA ARG A 58 0.51 6.00 -12.83
C ARG A 58 -0.20 4.64 -12.81
N LYS A 59 -0.93 4.33 -13.88
CA LYS A 59 -1.05 2.96 -14.38
C LYS A 59 0.30 2.56 -14.99
N THR A 60 1.37 2.64 -14.21
CA THR A 60 2.68 2.10 -14.57
C THR A 60 2.46 0.62 -14.80
N THR A 61 2.46 0.20 -16.06
CA THR A 61 3.49 -0.65 -16.67
C THR A 61 4.24 -1.60 -15.72
N LEU A 62 3.60 -2.18 -14.72
CA LEU A 62 4.05 -3.41 -14.09
C LEU A 62 3.49 -4.52 -14.95
N ALA A 63 4.39 -5.07 -15.76
CA ALA A 63 4.18 -6.24 -16.59
C ALA A 63 3.38 -7.32 -15.84
N SER A 64 2.46 -7.94 -16.58
CA SER A 64 1.81 -9.22 -16.35
C SER A 64 1.40 -9.52 -14.91
N GLY A 65 0.09 -9.36 -14.64
CA GLY A 65 -0.61 -9.76 -13.42
C GLY A 65 -0.50 -11.25 -13.03
N THR A 66 0.32 -12.04 -13.72
CA THR A 66 0.64 -13.43 -13.43
C THR A 66 1.81 -13.61 -12.44
N GLU A 67 2.71 -12.63 -12.29
CA GLU A 67 3.87 -12.78 -11.36
C GLU A 67 3.55 -12.42 -9.90
N ILE A 68 2.50 -11.63 -9.64
CA ILE A 68 2.25 -11.09 -8.30
C ILE A 68 1.56 -12.11 -7.38
N LYS A 69 0.80 -13.06 -7.95
CA LYS A 69 0.17 -14.12 -7.15
C LYS A 69 1.23 -14.98 -6.44
N HIS A 70 2.40 -15.19 -7.06
CA HIS A 70 3.51 -15.92 -6.45
C HIS A 70 4.24 -15.15 -5.33
N LEU A 71 4.24 -13.82 -5.36
CA LEU A 71 4.92 -13.00 -4.34
C LEU A 71 4.07 -12.76 -3.09
N LEU A 72 2.74 -12.76 -3.22
CA LEU A 72 1.85 -12.73 -2.05
C LEU A 72 1.79 -14.10 -1.35
N ASP A 73 1.81 -15.19 -2.11
CA ASP A 73 1.74 -16.56 -1.58
C ASP A 73 2.97 -16.93 -0.73
N ARG A 74 4.15 -16.41 -1.11
CA ARG A 74 5.42 -16.62 -0.38
C ARG A 74 5.51 -15.98 1.01
N ARG A 75 4.60 -15.06 1.39
CA ARG A 75 4.56 -14.52 2.78
C ARG A 75 3.68 -15.34 3.73
N THR A 76 2.95 -16.33 3.23
CA THR A 76 2.09 -17.23 4.01
C THR A 76 2.73 -18.58 4.31
N ALA A 77 3.97 -18.80 3.83
CA ALA A 77 4.68 -20.08 3.98
C ALA A 77 6.13 -19.84 4.41
N GLU A 78 6.35 -19.37 5.64
CA GLU A 78 7.55 -19.71 6.41
C GLU A 78 7.11 -20.07 7.85
N PRO A 79 7.76 -21.09 8.46
CA PRO A 79 7.22 -21.96 9.51
C PRO A 79 7.04 -21.34 10.90
#